data_AF-A0A6S7DLV6-F1
#
_entry.id   AF-A0A6S7DLV6-F1
#
_cell.length_a   1.000
_cell.length_b   1.000
_cell.length_c   1.000
_cell.angle_alpha   90.00
_cell.angle_beta   90.00
_cell.angle_gamma   90.00
#
_symmetry.space_group_name_H-M   'P 1'
#
loop_
_entity.id
_entity.type
_entity.pdbx_description
1 polymer ?
#
loop_
_entity_poly.entity_id
_entity_poly.type
_entity_poly.pdbx_seq_one_letter_code
_entity_poly.pdbx_strand_id
1 'polypeptide(L)'
;MTLTEPARQVPLYGDYDVVVLGGGPAGILAAASAARNGASVLLVERYGFLGGMGTAAGVSNFCGLHANVRGAIRQVVHGMTDELLDRMRALDGLNDPHLILGKIHAQAYDISAFKCAADGMVQDSGAHILFHALATGVARDAAGNVDALFLETKSGRCAVRGKVFIDCSGDADIAQWGGLPFEKGDAHGHMLYPTLMFKVGNVDGARAQEAWKTIPQLMDQAAASGEFTFPRRGAIVRPQKHDYEWRVNVTQLANTDGSAADGTDAASLSAGELEGRRQITEYLKFLRAKVPGFENAYVLDIAPQLGIRETRRIVGEAMLTKEDVLGCADFEDSIGVNGWPLEMHTAGDVQWLWPPIPESRGYNQLPFRMMVPRRGPGIATNVLVAGRCASMTHEGQSAARVSGSCFVMGEAAGTAAAMALRDGHAPADVPMAALQAQLQRQGAFLGRQE
;
A
#
# COMPACT_ATOMS: atom_id res chain seq x y z
N MET A 1 -14.82 14.38 -27.34
CA MET A 1 -14.06 14.68 -28.57
C MET A 1 -12.76 13.88 -28.52
N THR A 2 -12.27 13.35 -29.63
CA THR A 2 -11.03 12.58 -29.71
C THR A 2 -10.07 13.19 -30.74
N LEU A 3 -8.77 12.97 -30.58
CA LEU A 3 -7.72 13.37 -31.51
C LEU A 3 -6.85 12.15 -31.83
N THR A 4 -6.34 12.06 -33.06
CA THR A 4 -5.40 11.02 -33.46
C THR A 4 -3.98 11.55 -33.32
N GLU A 5 -3.16 10.85 -32.53
CA GLU A 5 -1.72 11.15 -32.44
C GLU A 5 -0.96 10.56 -33.65
N PRO A 6 0.09 11.22 -34.16
CA PRO A 6 0.95 10.65 -35.20
C PRO A 6 1.61 9.35 -34.75
N ALA A 7 1.63 8.35 -35.63
CA ALA A 7 2.35 7.10 -35.38
C ALA A 7 3.85 7.34 -35.21
N ARG A 8 4.46 6.69 -34.22
CA ARG A 8 5.89 6.77 -33.93
C ARG A 8 6.43 5.45 -33.40
N GLN A 9 7.70 5.18 -33.68
CA GLN A 9 8.46 4.15 -32.99
C GLN A 9 8.82 4.65 -31.58
N VAL A 10 8.66 3.79 -30.57
CA VAL A 10 8.97 4.13 -29.18
C VAL A 10 10.37 3.60 -28.86
N PRO A 11 11.32 4.44 -28.40
CA PRO A 11 12.65 3.96 -28.04
C PRO A 11 12.58 3.05 -26.82
N LEU A 12 13.39 1.98 -26.83
CA LEU A 12 13.54 1.11 -25.68
C LEU A 12 14.51 1.75 -24.67
N TYR A 13 14.08 1.81 -23.41
CA TYR A 13 14.94 2.15 -22.27
C TYR A 13 15.92 1.02 -21.97
N GLY A 14 15.47 -0.23 -22.12
CA GLY A 14 16.26 -1.44 -21.95
C GLY A 14 15.42 -2.70 -21.87
N ASP A 15 16.11 -3.84 -21.79
CA ASP A 15 15.54 -5.18 -21.59
C ASP A 15 15.90 -5.68 -20.19
N TYR A 16 14.92 -6.20 -19.46
CA TYR A 16 15.09 -6.74 -18.11
C TYR A 16 14.40 -8.10 -17.98
N ASP A 17 14.88 -8.93 -17.06
CA ASP A 17 14.21 -10.19 -16.71
C ASP A 17 12.87 -9.91 -16.02
N VAL A 18 12.88 -9.02 -15.03
CA VAL A 18 11.70 -8.63 -14.26
C VAL A 18 11.51 -7.11 -14.29
N VAL A 19 10.31 -6.67 -14.65
CA VAL A 19 9.91 -5.26 -14.56
C VAL A 19 8.85 -5.12 -13.47
N VAL A 20 9.14 -4.32 -12.45
CA VAL A 20 8.23 -4.03 -11.34
C VAL A 20 7.64 -2.64 -11.52
N LEU A 21 6.32 -2.53 -11.56
CA LEU A 21 5.63 -1.24 -11.64
C LEU A 21 5.16 -0.80 -10.26
N GLY A 22 5.66 0.33 -9.75
CA GLY A 22 5.25 0.95 -8.51
C GLY A 22 6.20 0.66 -7.35
N GLY A 23 6.79 1.70 -6.75
CA GLY A 23 7.75 1.66 -5.66
C GLY A 23 7.12 1.70 -4.27
N GLY A 24 5.93 1.14 -4.10
CA GLY A 24 5.28 0.97 -2.80
C GLY A 24 5.87 -0.19 -1.96
N PRO A 25 5.31 -0.47 -0.77
CA PRO A 25 5.77 -1.57 0.08
C PRO A 25 5.93 -2.92 -0.66
N ALA A 26 4.96 -3.28 -1.51
CA ALA A 26 5.06 -4.49 -2.32
C ALA A 26 6.17 -4.40 -3.38
N GLY A 27 6.27 -3.28 -4.11
CA GLY A 27 7.26 -3.14 -5.18
C GLY A 27 8.70 -3.08 -4.70
N ILE A 28 8.94 -2.46 -3.53
CA ILE A 28 10.27 -2.44 -2.88
C ILE A 28 10.76 -3.88 -2.67
N LEU A 29 9.95 -4.73 -2.03
CA LEU A 29 10.37 -6.11 -1.76
C LEU A 29 10.29 -7.01 -2.99
N ALA A 30 9.38 -6.77 -3.94
CA ALA A 30 9.35 -7.49 -5.20
C ALA A 30 10.64 -7.27 -6.01
N ALA A 31 11.06 -6.01 -6.15
CA ALA A 31 12.28 -5.68 -6.88
C ALA A 31 13.52 -6.23 -6.18
N ALA A 32 13.63 -6.01 -4.87
CA ALA A 32 14.78 -6.45 -4.10
C ALA A 32 14.88 -7.98 -4.03
N SER A 33 13.75 -8.66 -3.85
CA SER A 33 13.71 -10.13 -3.80
C SER A 33 14.03 -10.76 -5.15
N ALA A 34 13.46 -10.26 -6.25
CA ALA A 34 13.77 -10.76 -7.59
C ALA A 34 15.26 -10.65 -7.92
N ALA A 35 15.87 -9.49 -7.62
CA ALA A 35 17.30 -9.25 -7.88
C ALA A 35 18.21 -10.16 -7.03
N ARG A 36 17.91 -10.32 -5.73
CA ARG A 36 18.65 -11.25 -4.85
C ARG A 36 18.54 -12.71 -5.26
N ASN A 37 17.44 -13.07 -5.94
CA ASN A 37 17.25 -14.39 -6.52
C ASN A 37 17.82 -14.52 -7.95
N GLY A 38 18.58 -13.52 -8.42
CA GLY A 38 19.42 -13.59 -9.62
C GLY A 38 18.83 -12.99 -10.90
N ALA A 39 17.66 -12.34 -10.85
CA ALA A 39 17.08 -11.68 -12.01
C ALA A 39 17.68 -10.28 -12.24
N SER A 40 17.80 -9.85 -13.50
CA SER A 40 17.96 -8.42 -13.81
C SER A 40 16.64 -7.68 -13.64
N VAL A 41 16.61 -6.62 -12.82
CA VAL A 41 15.36 -5.99 -12.39
C VAL A 41 15.35 -4.49 -12.67
N LEU A 42 14.24 -3.99 -13.20
CA LEU A 42 13.90 -2.56 -13.19
C LEU A 42 12.64 -2.33 -12.35
N LEU A 43 12.76 -1.50 -11.31
CA LEU A 43 11.64 -0.92 -10.58
C LEU A 43 11.30 0.46 -11.17
N VAL A 44 10.07 0.62 -11.65
CA VAL A 44 9.56 1.87 -12.24
C VAL A 44 8.67 2.58 -11.23
N GLU A 45 8.97 3.85 -10.94
CA GLU A 45 8.22 4.68 -9.99
C GLU A 45 7.95 6.08 -10.57
N ARG A 46 6.71 6.55 -10.44
CA ARG A 46 6.29 7.87 -10.94
C ARG A 46 6.84 9.02 -10.11
N TYR A 47 7.08 8.78 -8.82
CA TYR A 47 7.67 9.74 -7.90
C TYR A 47 9.19 9.73 -7.94
N GLY A 48 9.80 10.74 -7.29
CA GLY A 48 11.24 10.82 -7.07
C GLY A 48 11.69 10.11 -5.79
N PHE A 49 10.92 9.13 -5.32
CA PHE A 49 11.15 8.44 -4.04
C PHE A 49 10.32 7.15 -3.96
N LEU A 50 10.77 6.22 -3.13
CA LEU A 50 10.04 4.99 -2.79
C LEU A 50 9.13 5.13 -1.56
N GLY A 51 8.27 4.14 -1.35
CA GLY A 51 7.42 3.95 -0.18
C GLY A 51 5.91 4.08 -0.42
N GLY A 52 5.49 4.38 -1.66
CA GLY A 52 4.08 4.37 -2.06
C GLY A 52 3.21 5.31 -1.21
N MET A 53 2.00 4.88 -0.81
CA MET A 53 1.10 5.70 0.02
C MET A 53 1.69 6.07 1.39
N GLY A 54 2.64 5.29 1.90
CA GLY A 54 3.34 5.62 3.15
C GLY A 54 4.12 6.92 3.06
N THR A 55 4.76 7.12 1.91
CA THR A 55 5.57 8.29 1.60
C THR A 55 4.77 9.39 0.89
N ALA A 56 4.13 9.07 -0.23
CA ALA A 56 3.44 10.02 -1.10
C ALA A 56 2.15 10.58 -0.48
N ALA A 57 1.47 9.79 0.35
CA ALA A 57 0.21 10.19 0.98
C ALA A 57 0.35 10.41 2.50
N GLY A 58 1.58 10.39 3.03
CA GLY A 58 1.85 10.66 4.44
C GLY A 58 1.34 9.59 5.42
N VAL A 59 0.96 8.40 4.95
CA VAL A 59 0.44 7.28 5.77
C VAL A 59 1.59 6.61 6.54
N SER A 60 2.20 7.37 7.44
CA SER A 60 3.45 7.12 8.16
C SER A 60 3.33 6.12 9.33
N ASN A 61 2.52 5.08 9.15
CA ASN A 61 2.40 3.94 10.06
C ASN A 61 2.48 2.64 9.26
N PHE A 62 3.40 1.76 9.61
CA PHE A 62 3.35 0.38 9.17
C PHE A 62 2.29 -0.37 9.98
N CYS A 63 1.21 -0.70 9.29
CA CYS A 63 0.13 -1.55 9.78
C CYS A 63 0.33 -2.98 9.25
N GLY A 64 -0.09 -3.98 10.04
CA GLY A 64 -0.03 -5.40 9.67
C GLY A 64 1.32 -6.09 9.86
N LEU A 65 2.33 -5.42 10.42
CA LEU A 65 3.59 -6.06 10.84
C LEU A 65 3.41 -7.02 12.03
N HIS A 66 2.42 -6.73 12.86
CA HIS A 66 2.11 -7.44 14.09
C HIS A 66 0.69 -8.01 14.06
N ALA A 67 0.46 -9.08 14.81
CA ALA A 67 -0.84 -9.69 15.06
C ALA A 67 -1.05 -9.89 16.56
N ASN A 68 -2.31 -9.93 17.00
CA ASN A 68 -2.67 -10.32 18.36
C ASN A 68 -2.86 -11.84 18.42
N VAL A 69 -1.81 -12.56 18.80
CA VAL A 69 -1.76 -14.01 18.86
C VAL A 69 -2.15 -14.46 20.26
N ARG A 70 -3.40 -14.91 20.41
CA ARG A 70 -3.94 -15.43 21.67
C ARG A 70 -3.77 -14.48 22.87
N GLY A 71 -4.01 -13.18 22.64
CA GLY A 71 -3.86 -12.12 23.65
C GLY A 71 -2.46 -11.51 23.72
N ALA A 72 -1.45 -12.09 23.07
CA ALA A 72 -0.10 -11.55 23.00
C ALA A 72 0.16 -10.92 21.62
N ILE A 73 0.52 -9.64 21.58
CA ILE A 73 0.87 -8.98 20.32
C ILE A 73 2.29 -9.38 19.92
N ARG A 74 2.44 -9.96 18.72
CA ARG A 74 3.71 -10.47 18.18
C ARG A 74 3.95 -9.91 16.79
N GLN A 75 5.20 -9.67 16.43
CA GLN A 75 5.56 -9.44 15.02
C GLN A 75 5.33 -10.74 14.25
N VAL A 76 4.71 -10.64 13.07
CA VAL A 76 4.37 -11.80 12.22
C VAL A 76 4.82 -11.61 10.78
N VAL A 77 5.37 -10.45 10.44
CA VAL A 77 6.01 -10.20 9.14
C VAL A 77 7.51 -10.11 9.39
N HIS A 78 8.27 -10.96 8.71
CA HIS A 78 9.70 -11.18 8.91
C HIS A 78 10.41 -11.31 7.55
N GLY A 79 11.74 -11.50 7.58
CA GLY A 79 12.55 -11.73 6.38
C GLY A 79 13.09 -10.41 5.85
N MET A 80 12.85 -10.09 4.58
CA MET A 80 13.34 -8.83 3.99
C MET A 80 12.73 -7.60 4.69
N THR A 81 11.54 -7.74 5.27
CA THR A 81 10.93 -6.68 6.07
C THR A 81 11.77 -6.33 7.30
N ASP A 82 12.39 -7.31 7.97
CA ASP A 82 13.24 -7.05 9.15
C ASP A 82 14.44 -6.17 8.78
N GLU A 83 15.08 -6.46 7.65
CA GLU A 83 16.20 -5.67 7.14
C GLU A 83 15.79 -4.22 6.84
N LEU A 84 14.61 -4.01 6.22
CA LEU A 84 14.09 -2.68 5.96
C LEU A 84 13.87 -1.91 7.27
N LEU A 85 13.27 -2.56 8.28
CA LEU A 85 13.09 -1.96 9.61
C LEU A 85 14.43 -1.64 10.27
N ASP A 86 15.44 -2.51 10.16
CA ASP A 86 16.79 -2.28 10.69
C ASP A 86 17.48 -1.09 10.02
N ARG A 87 17.36 -0.96 8.69
CA ARG A 87 17.86 0.22 7.95
C ARG A 87 17.20 1.51 8.45
N MET A 88 15.89 1.47 8.70
CA MET A 88 15.17 2.62 9.26
C MET A 88 15.57 2.93 10.70
N ARG A 89 15.81 1.92 11.54
CA ARG A 89 16.35 2.10 12.91
C ARG A 89 17.72 2.75 12.88
N ALA A 90 18.59 2.33 11.96
CA ALA A 90 19.93 2.91 11.79
C ALA A 90 19.90 4.39 11.39
N LEU A 91 18.81 4.85 10.77
CA LEU A 91 18.56 6.25 10.42
C LEU A 91 17.78 7.02 11.51
N ASP A 92 17.60 6.42 12.69
CA ASP A 92 16.76 6.95 13.76
C ASP A 92 15.31 7.23 13.30
N GLY A 93 14.84 6.54 12.26
CA GLY A 93 13.57 6.83 11.59
C GLY A 93 12.39 5.97 12.00
N LEU A 94 12.59 4.99 12.87
CA LEU A 94 11.55 4.03 13.27
C LEU A 94 11.21 4.19 14.75
N ASN A 95 9.91 4.27 15.06
CA ASN A 95 9.43 4.24 16.44
C ASN A 95 9.32 2.80 16.95
N ASP A 96 9.29 2.64 18.28
CA ASP A 96 8.85 1.38 18.87
C ASP A 96 7.39 1.08 18.48
N PRO A 97 7.02 -0.22 18.37
CA PRO A 97 5.63 -0.62 18.17
C PRO A 97 4.72 -0.03 19.25
N HIS A 98 3.57 0.50 18.86
CA HIS A 98 2.64 1.16 19.78
C HIS A 98 1.21 0.67 19.60
N LEU A 99 0.47 0.65 20.71
CA LEU A 99 -0.87 0.08 20.78
C LEU A 99 -1.91 0.97 20.09
N ILE A 100 -2.69 0.35 19.22
CA ILE A 100 -3.84 0.92 18.53
C ILE A 100 -5.10 0.22 19.02
N LEU A 101 -6.08 1.02 19.45
CA LEU A 101 -7.39 0.58 19.93
C LEU A 101 -7.35 -0.51 21.03
N GLY A 102 -6.25 -0.59 21.77
CA GLY A 102 -6.06 -1.59 22.82
C GLY A 102 -5.85 -3.03 22.32
N LYS A 103 -5.73 -3.26 21.01
CA LYS A 103 -5.84 -4.61 20.41
C LYS A 103 -4.69 -5.03 19.51
N ILE A 104 -3.98 -4.09 18.88
CA ILE A 104 -2.94 -4.40 17.88
C ILE A 104 -1.83 -3.35 17.90
N HIS A 105 -0.63 -3.70 17.47
CA HIS A 105 0.46 -2.73 17.27
C HIS A 105 0.50 -2.21 15.84
N ALA A 106 0.72 -0.90 15.72
CA ALA A 106 1.25 -0.26 14.51
C ALA A 106 2.66 0.28 14.82
N GLN A 107 3.42 0.61 13.78
CA GLN A 107 4.75 1.17 13.96
C GLN A 107 4.91 2.45 13.14
N ALA A 108 5.05 3.58 13.82
CA ALA A 108 5.19 4.88 13.17
C ALA A 108 6.62 5.06 12.67
N TYR A 109 6.78 5.86 11.63
CA TYR A 109 8.09 6.12 11.06
C TYR A 109 8.24 7.53 10.48
N ASP A 110 9.48 7.99 10.42
CA ASP A 110 9.87 9.14 9.63
C ASP A 110 9.88 8.81 8.14
N ILE A 111 9.22 9.66 7.36
CA ILE A 111 9.03 9.46 5.92
C ILE A 111 10.37 9.55 5.18
N SER A 112 11.27 10.45 5.58
CA SER A 112 12.55 10.63 4.90
C SER A 112 13.47 9.45 5.15
N ALA A 113 13.51 8.94 6.39
CA ALA A 113 14.24 7.73 6.72
C ALA A 113 13.71 6.51 5.95
N PHE A 114 12.38 6.39 5.77
CA PHE A 114 11.82 5.30 4.95
C PHE A 114 12.28 5.39 3.50
N LYS A 115 12.28 6.58 2.88
CA LYS A 115 12.80 6.77 1.52
C LYS A 115 14.23 6.28 1.40
N CYS A 116 15.13 6.77 2.27
CA CYS A 116 16.54 6.41 2.23
C CYS A 116 16.78 4.92 2.50
N ALA A 117 16.06 4.33 3.45
CA ALA A 117 16.16 2.90 3.74
C ALA A 117 15.69 2.04 2.56
N ALA A 118 14.58 2.42 1.91
CA ALA A 118 14.05 1.73 0.74
C ALA A 118 14.99 1.86 -0.47
N ASP A 119 15.50 3.06 -0.74
CA ASP A 119 16.46 3.31 -1.82
C ASP A 119 17.70 2.42 -1.65
N GLY A 120 18.31 2.45 -0.46
CA GLY A 120 19.47 1.63 -0.15
C GLY A 120 19.18 0.14 -0.26
N MET A 121 18.03 -0.33 0.21
CA MET A 121 17.65 -1.76 0.12
C MET A 121 17.55 -2.26 -1.32
N VAL A 122 16.89 -1.49 -2.20
CA VAL A 122 16.69 -1.86 -3.61
C VAL A 122 17.99 -1.73 -4.41
N GLN A 123 18.84 -0.73 -4.10
CA GLN A 123 20.15 -0.62 -4.73
C GLN A 123 21.09 -1.75 -4.30
N ASP A 124 21.15 -2.06 -3.00
CA ASP A 124 22.02 -3.11 -2.45
C ASP A 124 21.60 -4.51 -2.92
N SER A 125 20.34 -4.70 -3.34
CA SER A 125 19.89 -5.96 -3.94
C SER A 125 20.39 -6.16 -5.37
N GLY A 126 20.92 -5.12 -6.02
CA GLY A 126 21.30 -5.11 -7.44
C GLY A 126 20.15 -4.76 -8.39
N ALA A 127 18.99 -4.32 -7.89
CA ALA A 127 17.89 -3.87 -8.73
C ALA A 127 18.12 -2.41 -9.16
N HIS A 128 17.70 -2.06 -10.39
CA HIS A 128 17.73 -0.68 -10.86
C HIS A 128 16.41 0.02 -10.54
N ILE A 129 16.48 1.31 -10.19
CA ILE A 129 15.32 2.16 -9.95
C ILE A 129 15.24 3.21 -11.05
N LEU A 130 14.07 3.37 -11.65
CA LEU A 130 13.75 4.47 -12.55
C LEU A 130 12.64 5.33 -11.94
N PHE A 131 13.04 6.45 -11.34
CA PHE A 131 12.14 7.47 -10.82
C PHE A 131 11.59 8.40 -11.90
N HIS A 132 10.55 9.16 -11.55
CA HIS A 132 9.89 10.11 -12.45
C HIS A 132 9.44 9.49 -13.78
N ALA A 133 9.05 8.22 -13.74
CA ALA A 133 8.58 7.46 -14.87
C ALA A 133 7.13 7.04 -14.64
N LEU A 134 6.22 7.69 -15.37
CA LEU A 134 4.80 7.36 -15.34
C LEU A 134 4.53 6.26 -16.36
N ALA A 135 4.10 5.08 -15.92
CA ALA A 135 3.63 4.07 -16.85
C ALA A 135 2.28 4.49 -17.48
N THR A 136 2.08 4.19 -18.77
CA THR A 136 0.91 4.64 -19.53
C THR A 136 0.26 3.58 -20.42
N GLY A 137 0.77 2.35 -20.41
CA GLY A 137 0.23 1.28 -21.24
C GLY A 137 1.16 0.08 -21.32
N VAL A 138 0.71 -0.98 -21.97
CA VAL A 138 1.52 -2.15 -22.30
C VAL A 138 1.49 -2.45 -23.79
N ALA A 139 2.59 -2.99 -24.31
CA ALA A 139 2.61 -3.72 -25.56
C ALA A 139 2.42 -5.22 -25.27
N ARG A 140 1.68 -5.91 -26.13
CA ARG A 140 1.45 -7.35 -26.04
C ARG A 140 2.08 -8.08 -27.22
N ASP A 141 2.61 -9.26 -26.97
CA ASP A 141 3.10 -10.13 -28.03
C ASP A 141 1.95 -10.89 -28.73
N ALA A 142 2.30 -11.70 -29.75
CA ALA A 142 1.32 -12.51 -30.49
C ALA A 142 0.66 -13.61 -29.64
N ALA A 143 1.28 -14.02 -28.53
CA ALA A 143 0.71 -14.98 -27.58
C ALA A 143 -0.21 -14.31 -26.55
N GLY A 144 -0.28 -12.97 -26.55
CA GLY A 144 -1.06 -12.18 -25.62
C GLY A 144 -0.33 -11.89 -24.30
N ASN A 145 0.95 -12.24 -24.15
CA ASN A 145 1.74 -11.85 -23.00
C ASN A 145 2.10 -10.37 -23.07
N VAL A 146 2.41 -9.79 -21.91
CA VAL A 146 2.98 -8.43 -21.87
C VAL A 146 4.41 -8.52 -22.37
N ASP A 147 4.76 -7.76 -23.41
CA ASP A 147 6.13 -7.66 -23.93
C ASP A 147 6.84 -6.45 -23.33
N ALA A 148 6.17 -5.29 -23.29
CA ALA A 148 6.78 -4.05 -22.83
C ALA A 148 5.81 -3.15 -22.07
N LEU A 149 6.36 -2.33 -21.18
CA LEU A 149 5.66 -1.27 -20.45
C LEU A 149 6.01 0.10 -21.06
N PHE A 150 5.00 0.87 -21.46
CA PHE A 150 5.20 2.23 -21.97
C PHE A 150 5.35 3.22 -20.81
N LEU A 151 6.35 4.10 -20.91
CA LEU A 151 6.70 5.08 -19.89
C LEU A 151 6.70 6.49 -20.49
N GLU A 152 6.15 7.45 -19.74
CA GLU A 152 6.33 8.88 -19.98
C GLU A 152 7.28 9.43 -18.91
N THR A 153 8.39 10.00 -19.38
CA THR A 153 9.41 10.63 -18.54
C THR A 153 9.68 12.05 -19.03
N LYS A 154 10.41 12.86 -18.25
CA LYS A 154 10.83 14.18 -18.72
C LYS A 154 11.79 14.12 -19.91
N SER A 155 12.51 13.02 -20.07
CA SER A 155 13.40 12.75 -21.22
C SER A 155 12.64 12.31 -22.47
N GLY A 156 11.32 12.15 -22.38
CA GLY A 156 10.45 11.71 -23.46
C GLY A 156 9.82 10.34 -23.19
N ARG A 157 8.97 9.92 -24.13
CA ARG A 157 8.33 8.61 -24.11
C ARG A 157 9.33 7.51 -24.44
N CYS A 158 9.34 6.44 -23.66
CA CYS A 158 10.10 5.23 -23.94
C CYS A 158 9.27 3.98 -23.59
N ALA A 159 9.84 2.81 -23.80
CA ALA A 159 9.29 1.54 -23.34
C ALA A 159 10.37 0.70 -22.68
N VAL A 160 10.01 -0.14 -21.71
CA VAL A 160 10.91 -1.15 -21.13
C VAL A 160 10.38 -2.53 -21.48
N ARG A 161 11.23 -3.41 -22.01
CA ARG A 161 10.88 -4.80 -22.27
C ARG A 161 11.16 -5.65 -21.03
N GLY A 162 10.27 -6.60 -20.74
CA GLY A 162 10.37 -7.50 -19.60
C GLY A 162 10.01 -8.92 -19.99
N LYS A 163 10.57 -9.93 -19.30
CA LYS A 163 10.11 -11.32 -19.43
C LYS A 163 8.96 -11.61 -18.47
N VAL A 164 9.06 -11.12 -17.24
CA VAL A 164 8.00 -11.16 -16.22
C VAL A 164 7.72 -9.75 -15.72
N PHE A 165 6.44 -9.43 -15.50
CA PHE A 165 5.99 -8.16 -14.95
C PHE A 165 5.35 -8.37 -13.59
N ILE A 166 5.68 -7.51 -12.63
CA ILE A 166 5.02 -7.48 -11.32
C ILE A 166 4.32 -6.14 -11.16
N ASP A 167 2.99 -6.16 -11.18
CA ASP A 167 2.17 -4.98 -10.96
C ASP A 167 2.04 -4.71 -9.45
N CYS A 168 2.75 -3.69 -9.00
CA CYS A 168 2.71 -3.15 -7.65
C CYS A 168 2.22 -1.69 -7.66
N SER A 169 1.49 -1.26 -8.71
CA SER A 169 1.07 0.14 -8.86
C SER A 169 0.09 0.58 -7.77
N GLY A 170 -0.56 -0.41 -7.14
CA GLY A 170 -1.66 -0.21 -6.22
C GLY A 170 -3.00 0.02 -6.92
N ASP A 171 -2.99 0.11 -8.26
CA ASP A 171 -4.14 0.42 -9.10
C ASP A 171 -4.38 -0.64 -10.20
N ALA A 172 -3.63 -1.74 -10.24
CA ALA A 172 -3.78 -2.80 -11.25
C ALA A 172 -3.67 -2.26 -12.69
N ASP A 173 -2.66 -1.43 -12.95
CA ASP A 173 -2.49 -0.75 -14.24
C ASP A 173 -2.08 -1.68 -15.38
N ILE A 174 -1.15 -2.60 -15.12
CA ILE A 174 -0.77 -3.63 -16.10
C ILE A 174 -1.98 -4.52 -16.38
N ALA A 175 -2.77 -4.82 -15.34
CA ALA A 175 -3.99 -5.60 -15.53
C ALA A 175 -5.00 -4.88 -16.43
N GLN A 176 -5.27 -3.60 -16.17
CA GLN A 176 -6.20 -2.79 -16.98
C GLN A 176 -5.73 -2.70 -18.43
N TRP A 177 -4.46 -2.34 -18.67
CA TRP A 177 -3.93 -2.16 -20.02
C TRP A 177 -3.74 -3.49 -20.76
N GLY A 178 -3.40 -4.55 -20.04
CA GLY A 178 -3.19 -5.89 -20.57
C GLY A 178 -4.48 -6.66 -20.84
N GLY A 179 -5.64 -6.15 -20.39
CA GLY A 179 -6.92 -6.83 -20.51
C GLY A 179 -7.08 -8.01 -19.55
N LEU A 180 -6.38 -7.99 -18.42
CA LEU A 180 -6.54 -8.97 -17.34
C LEU A 180 -7.82 -8.63 -16.55
N PRO A 181 -8.50 -9.63 -15.98
CA PRO A 181 -9.74 -9.39 -15.26
C PRO A 181 -9.48 -8.63 -13.94
N PHE A 182 -10.27 -7.60 -13.68
CA PHE A 182 -10.22 -6.79 -12.47
C PHE A 182 -11.61 -6.31 -12.06
N GLU A 183 -11.76 -5.96 -10.79
CA GLU A 183 -12.93 -5.32 -10.18
C GLU A 183 -12.54 -3.98 -9.57
N LYS A 184 -13.54 -3.12 -9.32
CA LYS A 184 -13.35 -1.81 -8.69
C LYS A 184 -14.54 -1.47 -7.80
N GLY A 185 -14.28 -1.19 -6.53
CA GLY A 185 -15.34 -0.99 -5.54
C GLY A 185 -15.98 -2.30 -5.08
N ASP A 186 -17.10 -2.18 -4.38
CA ASP A 186 -18.02 -3.27 -4.06
C ASP A 186 -18.90 -3.67 -5.27
N ALA A 187 -19.88 -4.55 -5.07
CA ALA A 187 -20.82 -4.98 -6.11
C ALA A 187 -21.68 -3.83 -6.70
N HIS A 188 -21.70 -2.67 -6.05
CA HIS A 188 -22.40 -1.46 -6.46
C HIS A 188 -21.45 -0.37 -6.97
N GLY A 189 -20.14 -0.64 -7.01
CA GLY A 189 -19.11 0.30 -7.43
C GLY A 189 -18.70 1.31 -6.35
N HIS A 190 -19.13 1.13 -5.09
CA HIS A 190 -18.69 1.99 -3.99
C HIS A 190 -17.26 1.64 -3.56
N MET A 191 -16.43 2.66 -3.35
CA MET A 191 -15.06 2.50 -2.88
C MET A 191 -14.90 3.02 -1.45
N LEU A 192 -13.83 2.60 -0.77
CA LEU A 192 -13.40 3.17 0.50
C LEU A 192 -12.93 4.62 0.32
N TYR A 193 -13.37 5.51 1.22
CA TYR A 193 -13.07 6.93 1.13
C TYR A 193 -11.58 7.22 1.35
N PRO A 194 -10.93 7.99 0.46
CA PRO A 194 -9.55 8.43 0.65
C PRO A 194 -9.46 9.63 1.61
N THR A 195 -8.23 9.98 1.95
CA THR A 195 -7.87 11.07 2.87
C THR A 195 -6.72 11.88 2.28
N LEU A 196 -6.62 13.17 2.58
CA LEU A 196 -5.41 13.95 2.37
C LEU A 196 -4.75 14.18 3.73
N MET A 197 -3.60 13.55 3.95
CA MET A 197 -2.88 13.68 5.21
C MET A 197 -2.03 14.95 5.24
N PHE A 198 -1.80 15.43 6.45
CA PHE A 198 -0.89 16.55 6.70
C PHE A 198 -0.15 16.36 8.02
N LYS A 199 0.94 17.12 8.19
CA LYS A 199 1.67 17.24 9.44
C LYS A 199 1.47 18.63 10.02
N VAL A 200 1.42 18.70 11.34
CA VAL A 200 1.49 19.97 12.07
C VAL A 200 2.76 20.03 12.89
N GLY A 201 3.39 21.20 12.89
CA GLY A 201 4.57 21.51 13.70
C GLY A 201 4.25 22.51 14.80
N ASN A 202 5.22 22.74 15.69
CA ASN A 202 5.11 23.66 16.83
C ASN A 202 3.96 23.32 17.80
N VAL A 203 3.81 22.01 18.07
CA VAL A 203 2.94 21.52 19.15
C VAL A 203 3.73 21.54 20.46
N ASP A 204 3.15 22.11 21.50
CA ASP A 204 3.68 22.03 22.87
C ASP A 204 3.40 20.62 23.41
N GLY A 205 4.40 19.73 23.32
CA GLY A 205 4.30 18.34 23.76
C GLY A 205 3.94 18.17 25.24
N ALA A 206 4.41 19.08 26.11
CA ALA A 206 4.13 19.02 27.54
C ALA A 206 2.66 19.29 27.87
N ARG A 207 2.00 20.14 27.07
CA ARG A 207 0.56 20.43 27.18
C ARG A 207 -0.30 19.47 26.37
N ALA A 208 0.18 19.05 25.20
CA ALA A 208 -0.53 18.11 24.34
C ALA A 208 -0.63 16.72 24.97
N GLN A 209 0.43 16.22 25.62
CA GLN A 209 0.45 14.91 26.29
C GLN A 209 -0.20 13.82 25.42
N GLU A 210 -1.19 13.10 25.96
CA GLU A 210 -1.98 12.10 25.25
C GLU A 210 -3.21 12.68 24.54
N ALA A 211 -3.12 13.87 23.93
CA ALA A 211 -4.23 14.56 23.25
C ALA A 211 -4.95 13.67 22.23
N TRP A 212 -4.27 12.68 21.64
CA TRP A 212 -4.90 11.70 20.75
C TRP A 212 -6.05 10.91 21.39
N LYS A 213 -6.13 10.84 22.73
CA LYS A 213 -7.23 10.21 23.48
C LYS A 213 -8.43 11.13 23.68
N THR A 214 -8.23 12.45 23.61
CA THR A 214 -9.23 13.48 23.93
C THR A 214 -9.75 14.23 22.70
N ILE A 215 -8.97 14.29 21.62
CA ILE A 215 -9.34 14.95 20.36
C ILE A 215 -10.68 14.43 19.81
N PRO A 216 -10.98 13.11 19.76
CA PRO A 216 -12.28 12.64 19.29
C PRO A 216 -13.47 13.22 20.06
N GLN A 217 -13.38 13.28 21.40
CA GLN A 217 -14.44 13.85 22.24
C GLN A 217 -14.56 15.37 22.03
N LEU A 218 -13.44 16.07 21.86
CA LEU A 218 -13.44 17.50 21.56
C LEU A 218 -14.07 17.80 20.19
N MET A 219 -13.85 16.93 19.19
CA MET A 219 -14.52 17.02 17.89
C MET A 219 -16.04 16.84 18.05
N ASP A 220 -16.48 15.82 18.80
CA ASP A 220 -17.90 15.56 19.01
C ASP A 220 -18.59 16.76 19.70
N GLN A 221 -17.95 17.35 20.70
CA GLN A 221 -18.45 18.56 21.39
C GLN A 221 -18.52 19.76 20.46
N ALA A 222 -17.47 19.99 19.67
CA ALA A 222 -17.42 21.08 18.69
C ALA A 222 -18.50 20.94 17.62
N ALA A 223 -18.72 19.72 17.11
CA ALA A 223 -19.79 19.42 16.17
C ALA A 223 -21.18 19.62 16.77
N ALA A 224 -21.42 19.16 17.99
CA ALA A 224 -22.70 19.31 18.68
C ALA A 224 -23.07 20.78 18.93
N SER A 225 -22.07 21.66 19.11
CA SER A 225 -22.27 23.10 19.26
C SER A 225 -22.57 23.84 17.95
N GLY A 226 -22.33 23.20 16.79
CA GLY A 226 -22.42 23.83 15.47
C GLY A 226 -21.24 24.75 15.12
N GLU A 227 -20.23 24.85 15.99
CA GLU A 227 -19.03 25.68 15.75
C GLU A 227 -18.13 25.10 14.64
N PHE A 228 -18.09 23.77 14.51
CA PHE A 228 -17.31 23.08 13.50
C PHE A 228 -18.11 21.96 12.82
N THR A 229 -17.86 21.73 11.54
CA THR A 229 -18.42 20.60 10.79
C THR A 229 -17.29 19.72 10.31
N PHE A 230 -17.38 18.42 10.59
CA PHE A 230 -16.39 17.43 10.21
C PHE A 230 -16.95 16.45 9.17
N PRO A 231 -16.16 16.06 8.16
CA PRO A 231 -16.60 15.14 7.11
C PRO A 231 -16.75 13.69 7.61
N ARG A 232 -16.17 13.36 8.77
CA ARG A 232 -16.27 12.05 9.41
C ARG A 232 -16.08 12.13 10.92
N ARG A 233 -16.49 11.08 11.62
CA ARG A 233 -16.23 10.89 13.04
C ARG A 233 -14.82 10.37 13.30
N GLY A 234 -14.35 10.62 14.51
CA GLY A 234 -13.04 10.21 14.98
C GLY A 234 -11.89 10.99 14.33
N ALA A 235 -10.71 10.83 14.91
CA ALA A 235 -9.51 11.51 14.47
C ALA A 235 -8.29 10.63 14.71
N ILE A 236 -7.37 10.62 13.75
CA ILE A 236 -6.04 10.05 13.95
C ILE A 236 -5.06 11.22 13.94
N VAL A 237 -4.82 11.77 15.13
CA VAL A 237 -3.84 12.83 15.39
C VAL A 237 -2.84 12.27 16.36
N ARG A 238 -1.58 12.11 15.95
CA ARG A 238 -0.57 11.39 16.74
C ARG A 238 0.80 12.05 16.63
N PRO A 239 1.61 12.05 17.70
CA PRO A 239 2.97 12.54 17.63
C PRO A 239 3.79 11.64 16.69
N GLN A 240 4.70 12.24 15.93
CA GLN A 240 5.75 11.51 15.25
C GLN A 240 6.84 11.10 16.25
N LYS A 241 8.02 10.73 15.76
CA LYS A 241 9.16 10.43 16.63
C LYS A 241 9.49 11.58 17.58
N HIS A 242 9.47 12.81 17.06
CA HIS A 242 9.61 14.00 17.86
C HIS A 242 8.24 14.60 18.16
N ASP A 243 8.03 14.98 19.42
CA ASP A 243 6.75 15.44 19.97
C ASP A 243 6.32 16.85 19.53
N TYR A 244 7.22 17.61 18.88
CA TYR A 244 6.90 18.89 18.25
C TYR A 244 6.27 18.73 16.85
N GLU A 245 6.31 17.52 16.24
CA GLU A 245 5.67 17.19 14.96
C GLU A 245 4.58 16.14 15.14
N TRP A 246 3.40 16.39 14.59
CA TRP A 246 2.26 15.49 14.68
C TRP A 246 1.71 15.18 13.30
N ARG A 247 1.39 13.90 13.06
CA ARG A 247 0.66 13.48 11.86
C ARG A 247 -0.84 13.57 12.09
N VAL A 248 -1.54 13.97 11.05
CA VAL A 248 -2.97 14.22 11.07
C VAL A 248 -3.64 13.51 9.90
N ASN A 249 -4.50 12.54 10.22
CA ASN A 249 -5.41 11.88 9.29
C ASN A 249 -6.84 12.05 9.82
N VAL A 250 -7.57 12.98 9.23
CA VAL A 250 -8.89 13.45 9.70
C VAL A 250 -9.84 13.78 8.55
N THR A 251 -9.32 14.11 7.37
CA THR A 251 -10.12 14.37 6.17
C THR A 251 -10.81 13.12 5.65
N GLN A 252 -11.90 13.32 4.90
CA GLN A 252 -12.56 12.28 4.13
C GLN A 252 -13.05 12.90 2.82
N LEU A 253 -12.63 12.34 1.69
CA LEU A 253 -12.78 12.99 0.39
C LEU A 253 -13.84 12.31 -0.45
N ALA A 254 -14.87 13.07 -0.80
CA ALA A 254 -16.01 12.64 -1.58
C ALA A 254 -16.14 13.47 -2.86
N ASN A 255 -16.69 12.87 -3.91
CA ASN A 255 -17.19 13.57 -5.09
C ASN A 255 -18.46 14.36 -4.74
N THR A 256 -18.91 15.21 -5.67
CA THR A 256 -20.12 16.04 -5.50
C THR A 256 -21.41 15.23 -5.32
N ASP A 257 -21.45 14.00 -5.80
CA ASP A 257 -22.57 13.07 -5.62
C ASP A 257 -22.50 12.28 -4.30
N GLY A 258 -21.48 12.54 -3.47
CA GLY A 258 -21.26 11.87 -2.20
C GLY A 258 -20.45 10.58 -2.29
N SER A 259 -20.14 10.05 -3.49
CA SER A 259 -19.29 8.87 -3.66
C SER A 259 -17.84 9.14 -3.23
N ALA A 260 -17.09 8.10 -2.87
CA ALA A 260 -15.68 8.23 -2.56
C ALA A 260 -14.88 8.77 -3.76
N ALA A 261 -13.93 9.68 -3.51
CA ALA A 261 -13.05 10.16 -4.57
C ALA A 261 -12.27 9.01 -5.21
N ASP A 262 -12.18 9.03 -6.54
CA ASP A 262 -11.69 7.95 -7.37
C ASP A 262 -10.21 8.14 -7.71
N GLY A 263 -9.37 7.24 -7.19
CA GLY A 263 -7.93 7.26 -7.41
C GLY A 263 -7.48 7.03 -8.85
N THR A 264 -8.39 6.64 -9.76
CA THR A 264 -8.08 6.41 -11.18
C THR A 264 -8.75 7.42 -12.12
N ASP A 265 -9.40 8.44 -11.58
CA ASP A 265 -10.01 9.53 -12.36
C ASP A 265 -9.32 10.86 -12.05
N ALA A 266 -8.77 11.50 -13.09
CA ALA A 266 -7.96 12.70 -12.92
C ALA A 266 -8.77 13.91 -12.40
N ALA A 267 -10.05 14.02 -12.77
CA ALA A 267 -10.92 15.09 -12.31
C ALA A 267 -11.31 14.91 -10.84
N SER A 268 -11.64 13.69 -10.44
CA SER A 268 -11.93 13.30 -9.06
C SER A 268 -10.73 13.50 -8.15
N LEU A 269 -9.53 13.09 -8.58
CA LEU A 269 -8.28 13.40 -7.87
C LEU A 269 -8.10 14.91 -7.69
N SER A 270 -8.26 15.70 -8.75
CA SER A 270 -8.09 17.16 -8.70
C SER A 270 -9.10 17.83 -7.75
N ALA A 271 -10.36 17.42 -7.80
CA ALA A 271 -11.39 17.90 -6.91
C ALA A 271 -11.11 17.50 -5.45
N GLY A 272 -10.71 16.24 -5.22
CA GLY A 272 -10.36 15.72 -3.90
C GLY A 272 -9.16 16.44 -3.28
N GLU A 273 -8.16 16.82 -4.07
CA GLU A 273 -7.01 17.61 -3.62
C GLU A 273 -7.41 19.01 -3.16
N LEU A 274 -8.31 19.69 -3.89
CA LEU A 274 -8.85 21.00 -3.51
C LEU A 274 -9.67 20.90 -2.22
N GLU A 275 -10.57 19.92 -2.16
CA GLU A 275 -11.43 19.67 -1.00
C GLU A 275 -10.61 19.26 0.23
N GLY A 276 -9.60 18.42 0.06
CA GLY A 276 -8.71 18.03 1.14
C GLY A 276 -7.98 19.23 1.75
N ARG A 277 -7.41 20.12 0.93
CA ARG A 277 -6.77 21.34 1.43
C ARG A 277 -7.74 22.26 2.16
N ARG A 278 -8.99 22.38 1.68
CA ARG A 278 -10.05 23.09 2.38
C ARG A 278 -10.32 22.48 3.76
N GLN A 279 -10.56 21.16 3.83
CA GLN A 279 -10.77 20.45 5.10
C GLN A 279 -9.59 20.60 6.06
N ILE A 280 -8.35 20.50 5.59
CA ILE A 280 -7.14 20.70 6.40
C ILE A 280 -7.14 22.06 7.08
N THR A 281 -7.48 23.12 6.35
CA THR A 281 -7.53 24.47 6.95
C THR A 281 -8.57 24.59 8.05
N GLU A 282 -9.73 23.94 7.92
CA GLU A 282 -10.76 23.89 8.98
C GLU A 282 -10.31 23.07 10.18
N TYR A 283 -9.67 21.92 9.94
CA TYR A 283 -9.12 21.10 11.02
C TYR A 283 -8.01 21.82 11.79
N LEU A 284 -7.14 22.59 11.12
CA LEU A 284 -6.13 23.39 11.81
C LEU A 284 -6.76 24.45 12.73
N LYS A 285 -7.85 25.11 12.29
CA LYS A 285 -8.59 26.06 13.14
C LYS A 285 -9.15 25.37 14.38
N PHE A 286 -9.76 24.19 14.20
CA PHE A 286 -10.26 23.38 15.31
C PHE A 286 -9.15 23.00 16.29
N LEU A 287 -8.03 22.46 15.79
CA LEU A 287 -6.90 22.03 16.63
C LEU A 287 -6.38 23.20 17.46
N ARG A 288 -6.14 24.37 16.85
CA ARG A 288 -5.68 25.57 17.55
C ARG A 288 -6.68 26.09 18.59
N ALA A 289 -7.97 26.01 18.30
CA ALA A 289 -9.01 26.56 19.16
C ALA A 289 -9.37 25.66 20.35
N LYS A 290 -9.29 24.33 20.17
CA LYS A 290 -9.88 23.37 21.10
C LYS A 290 -8.91 22.38 21.74
N VAL A 291 -7.72 22.19 21.16
CA VAL A 291 -6.80 21.15 21.62
C VAL A 291 -5.63 21.78 22.38
N PRO A 292 -5.48 21.48 23.69
CA PRO A 292 -4.35 22.01 24.48
C PRO A 292 -3.00 21.66 23.84
N GLY A 293 -2.12 22.66 23.77
CA GLY A 293 -0.79 22.54 23.19
C GLY A 293 -0.72 22.76 21.68
N PHE A 294 -1.86 22.86 20.99
CA PHE A 294 -1.92 23.11 19.54
C PHE A 294 -2.16 24.59 19.18
N GLU A 295 -2.23 25.51 20.16
CA GLU A 295 -2.62 26.91 19.93
C GLU A 295 -1.71 27.62 18.91
N ASN A 296 -0.42 27.27 18.92
CA ASN A 296 0.58 27.82 18.01
C ASN A 296 0.97 26.84 16.88
N ALA A 297 0.27 25.71 16.76
CA ALA A 297 0.59 24.70 15.77
C ALA A 297 0.39 25.26 14.36
N TYR A 298 1.18 24.85 13.37
CA TYR A 298 1.00 25.26 11.97
C TYR A 298 1.10 24.05 11.04
N VAL A 299 0.54 24.13 9.83
CA VAL A 299 0.71 23.06 8.83
C VAL A 299 2.17 23.05 8.39
N LEU A 300 2.87 22.00 8.79
CA LEU A 300 4.27 21.77 8.45
C LEU A 300 4.41 21.23 7.03
N ASP A 301 3.52 20.32 6.66
CA ASP A 301 3.55 19.64 5.37
C ASP A 301 2.15 19.12 5.02
N ILE A 302 1.82 19.09 3.73
CA ILE A 302 0.62 18.42 3.19
C ILE A 302 1.13 17.37 2.21
N ALA A 303 0.63 16.15 2.34
CA ALA A 303 1.08 15.06 1.47
C ALA A 303 0.89 15.44 -0.01
N PRO A 304 1.86 15.11 -0.89
CA PRO A 304 1.80 15.48 -2.30
C PRO A 304 0.74 14.71 -3.11
N GLN A 305 0.04 13.76 -2.48
CA GLN A 305 -1.03 12.99 -3.10
C GLN A 305 -2.07 12.55 -2.07
N LEU A 306 -3.33 12.44 -2.51
CA LEU A 306 -4.38 11.70 -1.78
C LEU A 306 -3.95 10.29 -1.37
N GLY A 307 -4.26 9.95 -0.12
CA GLY A 307 -4.17 8.62 0.47
C GLY A 307 -5.29 7.71 -0.01
N ILE A 308 -5.12 7.19 -1.22
CA ILE A 308 -6.05 6.27 -1.87
C ILE A 308 -6.11 4.94 -1.11
N ARG A 309 -7.33 4.52 -0.78
CA ARG A 309 -7.59 3.29 -0.01
C ARG A 309 -7.95 2.11 -0.90
N GLU A 310 -8.60 2.37 -2.02
CA GLU A 310 -9.11 1.36 -2.94
C GLU A 310 -9.22 1.96 -4.35
N THR A 311 -8.95 1.12 -5.34
CA THR A 311 -9.17 1.38 -6.77
C THR A 311 -9.47 0.04 -7.44
N ARG A 312 -8.74 -0.34 -8.48
CA ARG A 312 -8.89 -1.64 -9.13
C ARG A 312 -8.13 -2.72 -8.34
N ARG A 313 -8.72 -3.90 -8.28
CA ARG A 313 -8.09 -5.13 -7.80
C ARG A 313 -8.22 -6.19 -8.86
N ILE A 314 -7.21 -7.01 -9.08
CA ILE A 314 -7.37 -8.12 -10.01
C ILE A 314 -8.38 -9.15 -9.51
N VAL A 315 -9.03 -9.81 -10.45
CA VAL A 315 -9.72 -11.07 -10.21
C VAL A 315 -8.70 -12.18 -10.43
N GLY A 316 -8.26 -12.79 -9.34
CA GLY A 316 -7.22 -13.82 -9.32
C GLY A 316 -7.77 -15.24 -9.32
N GLU A 317 -6.85 -16.20 -9.22
CA GLU A 317 -7.16 -17.63 -9.04
C GLU A 317 -7.73 -17.93 -7.63
N ALA A 318 -7.49 -17.05 -6.65
CA ALA A 318 -8.30 -16.95 -5.43
C ALA A 318 -8.45 -15.48 -5.00
N MET A 319 -9.48 -15.20 -4.21
CA MET A 319 -9.69 -13.89 -3.58
C MET A 319 -9.66 -14.07 -2.07
N LEU A 320 -8.86 -13.24 -1.39
CA LEU A 320 -8.96 -13.16 0.08
C LEU A 320 -10.26 -12.46 0.46
N THR A 321 -11.08 -13.12 1.28
CA THR A 321 -12.41 -12.63 1.68
C THR A 321 -12.41 -12.03 3.08
N LYS A 322 -13.53 -11.40 3.46
CA LYS A 322 -13.78 -10.96 4.83
C LYS A 322 -13.76 -12.15 5.80
N GLU A 323 -14.39 -13.25 5.40
CA GLU A 323 -14.51 -14.47 6.19
C GLU A 323 -13.15 -15.09 6.44
N ASP A 324 -12.24 -15.05 5.46
CA ASP A 324 -10.87 -15.53 5.64
C ASP A 324 -10.11 -14.74 6.70
N VAL A 325 -10.25 -13.40 6.68
CA VAL A 325 -9.59 -12.52 7.65
C VAL A 325 -10.16 -12.73 9.05
N LEU A 326 -11.49 -12.70 9.19
CA LEU A 326 -12.16 -12.86 10.49
C LEU A 326 -12.01 -14.28 11.06
N GLY A 327 -11.98 -15.28 10.19
CA GLY A 327 -11.80 -16.69 10.54
C GLY A 327 -10.35 -17.11 10.73
N CYS A 328 -9.37 -16.22 10.50
CA CYS A 328 -7.95 -16.55 10.53
C CYS A 328 -7.59 -17.72 9.59
N ALA A 329 -8.06 -17.71 8.34
CA ALA A 329 -7.98 -18.85 7.42
C ALA A 329 -6.54 -19.34 7.13
N ASP A 330 -6.44 -20.64 6.85
CA ASP A 330 -5.24 -21.35 6.38
C ASP A 330 -5.32 -21.62 4.88
N PHE A 331 -4.15 -21.59 4.22
CA PHE A 331 -3.98 -21.86 2.81
C PHE A 331 -2.75 -22.75 2.59
N GLU A 332 -2.93 -23.83 1.82
CA GLU A 332 -1.82 -24.74 1.44
C GLU A 332 -0.68 -24.00 0.72
N ASP A 333 -1.05 -22.98 -0.05
CA ASP A 333 -0.18 -22.13 -0.85
C ASP A 333 0.20 -20.81 -0.14
N SER A 334 0.23 -20.81 1.20
CA SER A 334 0.61 -19.62 1.96
C SER A 334 2.00 -19.10 1.59
N ILE A 335 2.09 -17.78 1.38
CA ILE A 335 3.33 -17.00 1.19
C ILE A 335 3.70 -16.16 2.41
N GLY A 336 2.88 -16.19 3.45
CA GLY A 336 2.98 -15.35 4.64
C GLY A 336 1.61 -15.05 5.23
N VAL A 337 1.52 -14.01 6.06
CA VAL A 337 0.30 -13.72 6.82
C VAL A 337 -0.10 -12.25 6.79
N ASN A 338 -1.40 -12.00 6.99
CA ASN A 338 -1.96 -10.70 7.31
C ASN A 338 -2.40 -10.68 8.78
N GLY A 339 -1.77 -9.83 9.59
CA GLY A 339 -2.14 -9.61 11.00
C GLY A 339 -3.13 -8.47 11.23
N TRP A 340 -3.52 -7.72 10.19
CA TRP A 340 -4.37 -6.54 10.34
C TRP A 340 -5.86 -6.89 10.28
N PRO A 341 -6.71 -6.29 11.14
CA PRO A 341 -8.17 -6.45 11.06
C PRO A 341 -8.76 -5.75 9.83
N LEU A 342 -10.06 -5.91 9.60
CA LEU A 342 -10.76 -5.08 8.62
C LEU A 342 -10.84 -3.64 9.12
N GLU A 343 -10.38 -2.71 8.30
CA GLU A 343 -10.39 -1.25 8.52
C GLU A 343 -11.08 -0.56 7.33
N MET A 344 -12.40 -0.48 7.38
CA MET A 344 -13.24 0.03 6.29
C MET A 344 -13.53 1.52 6.50
N HIS A 345 -13.04 2.37 5.60
CA HIS A 345 -13.31 3.81 5.58
C HIS A 345 -14.61 4.07 4.81
N THR A 346 -15.73 3.99 5.50
CA THR A 346 -17.08 4.19 4.95
C THR A 346 -17.51 5.66 5.04
N ALA A 347 -18.61 6.03 4.42
CA ALA A 347 -19.13 7.39 4.49
C ALA A 347 -19.32 7.84 5.95
N GLY A 348 -18.65 8.93 6.33
CA GLY A 348 -18.70 9.53 7.65
C GLY A 348 -18.01 8.76 8.79
N ASP A 349 -17.42 7.57 8.55
CA ASP A 349 -16.92 6.70 9.63
C ASP A 349 -15.75 5.78 9.24
N VAL A 350 -15.15 5.14 10.23
CA VAL A 350 -14.21 4.02 10.04
C VAL A 350 -14.71 2.80 10.84
N GLN A 351 -15.11 1.76 10.13
CA GLN A 351 -15.59 0.52 10.73
C GLN A 351 -14.45 -0.47 10.92
N TRP A 352 -14.37 -1.04 12.12
CA TRP A 352 -13.36 -2.02 12.51
C TRP A 352 -14.03 -3.36 12.83
N LEU A 353 -13.61 -4.43 12.15
CA LEU A 353 -14.02 -5.80 12.47
C LEU A 353 -12.79 -6.63 12.77
N TRP A 354 -12.82 -7.33 13.91
CA TRP A 354 -11.68 -8.05 14.45
C TRP A 354 -11.91 -9.56 14.32
N PRO A 355 -10.85 -10.34 14.05
CA PRO A 355 -10.87 -11.77 14.35
C PRO A 355 -11.24 -12.00 15.83
N PRO A 356 -11.69 -13.22 16.22
CA PRO A 356 -12.07 -13.52 17.60
C PRO A 356 -10.81 -13.59 18.48
N ILE A 357 -10.27 -12.43 18.84
CA ILE A 357 -9.14 -12.26 19.76
C ILE A 357 -9.70 -11.98 21.17
N PRO A 358 -9.13 -12.55 22.23
CA PRO A 358 -7.86 -13.30 22.29
C PRO A 358 -7.97 -14.81 22.03
N GLU A 359 -9.08 -15.35 21.53
CA GLU A 359 -9.25 -16.80 21.37
C GLU A 359 -8.52 -17.37 20.15
N SER A 360 -8.30 -16.54 19.13
CA SER A 360 -7.66 -16.90 17.86
C SER A 360 -6.19 -16.49 17.79
N ARG A 361 -5.54 -16.92 16.71
CA ARG A 361 -4.18 -16.52 16.34
C ARG A 361 -4.09 -15.08 15.82
N GLY A 362 -5.22 -14.42 15.52
CA GLY A 362 -5.28 -13.01 15.14
C GLY A 362 -4.64 -12.67 13.78
N TYR A 363 -4.36 -13.66 12.94
CA TYR A 363 -3.89 -13.49 11.57
C TYR A 363 -4.48 -14.57 10.64
N ASN A 364 -4.65 -14.21 9.37
CA ASN A 364 -4.92 -15.16 8.29
C ASN A 364 -3.66 -15.35 7.43
N GLN A 365 -3.55 -16.49 6.76
CA GLN A 365 -2.53 -16.70 5.74
C GLN A 365 -2.91 -15.96 4.45
N LEU A 366 -1.91 -15.60 3.65
CA LEU A 366 -2.07 -15.03 2.30
C LEU A 366 -1.72 -16.12 1.28
N PRO A 367 -2.64 -16.56 0.41
CA PRO A 367 -2.36 -17.60 -0.58
C PRO A 367 -1.63 -17.02 -1.80
N PHE A 368 -0.60 -17.70 -2.33
CA PHE A 368 0.14 -17.28 -3.53
C PHE A 368 -0.79 -16.95 -4.70
N ARG A 369 -1.81 -17.79 -4.91
CA ARG A 369 -2.75 -17.66 -6.03
C ARG A 369 -3.60 -16.37 -6.01
N MET A 370 -3.61 -15.60 -4.91
CA MET A 370 -4.21 -14.25 -4.88
C MET A 370 -3.45 -13.22 -5.72
N MET A 371 -2.17 -13.48 -6.00
CA MET A 371 -1.31 -12.62 -6.83
C MET A 371 -1.33 -13.02 -8.30
N VAL A 372 -1.97 -14.15 -8.64
CA VAL A 372 -2.04 -14.70 -9.98
C VAL A 372 -3.36 -14.26 -10.62
N PRO A 373 -3.34 -13.43 -11.68
CA PRO A 373 -4.54 -13.10 -12.45
C PRO A 373 -5.25 -14.37 -12.91
N ARG A 374 -6.59 -14.39 -12.85
CA ARG A 374 -7.37 -15.55 -13.27
C ARG A 374 -7.06 -15.91 -14.72
N ARG A 375 -6.60 -17.14 -14.95
CA ARG A 375 -6.19 -17.58 -16.28
C ARG A 375 -7.40 -17.77 -17.19
N GLY A 376 -7.17 -17.55 -18.47
CA GLY A 376 -8.16 -17.71 -19.52
C GLY A 376 -7.56 -17.47 -20.90
N PRO A 377 -8.28 -17.79 -21.98
CA PRO A 377 -7.82 -17.54 -23.34
C PRO A 377 -7.47 -16.06 -23.55
N GLY A 378 -6.25 -15.80 -24.02
CA GLY A 378 -5.79 -14.43 -24.27
C GLY A 378 -5.52 -13.61 -23.01
N ILE A 379 -5.40 -14.22 -21.83
CA ILE A 379 -4.89 -13.55 -20.62
C ILE A 379 -3.38 -13.79 -20.52
N ALA A 380 -2.62 -12.73 -20.26
CA ALA A 380 -1.16 -12.83 -20.12
C ALA A 380 -0.78 -13.76 -18.96
N THR A 381 0.22 -14.62 -19.18
CA THR A 381 0.69 -15.58 -18.17
C THR A 381 1.97 -15.14 -17.46
N ASN A 382 2.57 -14.04 -17.91
CA ASN A 382 3.82 -13.48 -17.38
C ASN A 382 3.64 -12.28 -16.45
N VAL A 383 2.46 -12.12 -15.84
CA VAL A 383 2.13 -11.03 -14.93
C VAL A 383 1.77 -11.58 -13.55
N LEU A 384 2.41 -11.05 -12.50
CA LEU A 384 1.97 -11.17 -11.11
C LEU A 384 1.48 -9.82 -10.61
N VAL A 385 0.56 -9.81 -9.64
CA VAL A 385 0.05 -8.58 -9.03
C VAL A 385 0.17 -8.64 -7.51
N ALA A 386 0.80 -7.65 -6.91
CA ALA A 386 1.07 -7.61 -5.48
C ALA A 386 0.73 -6.23 -4.87
N GLY A 387 0.38 -6.23 -3.58
CA GLY A 387 0.01 -5.01 -2.85
C GLY A 387 -1.49 -4.73 -2.88
N ARG A 388 -1.88 -3.44 -2.81
CA ARG A 388 -3.30 -3.00 -2.70
C ARG A 388 -4.19 -3.54 -3.82
N CYS A 389 -3.63 -3.76 -5.01
CA CYS A 389 -4.32 -4.22 -6.21
C CYS A 389 -4.37 -5.75 -6.37
N ALA A 390 -3.83 -6.54 -5.44
CA ALA A 390 -3.93 -8.00 -5.47
C ALA A 390 -5.37 -8.49 -5.22
N SER A 391 -5.61 -9.78 -5.47
CA SER A 391 -6.98 -10.31 -5.52
C SER A 391 -7.61 -10.50 -4.14
N MET A 392 -8.59 -9.65 -3.84
CA MET A 392 -9.27 -9.56 -2.55
C MET A 392 -10.71 -9.08 -2.79
N THR A 393 -11.66 -9.47 -1.93
CA THR A 393 -12.98 -8.82 -1.91
C THR A 393 -12.83 -7.36 -1.46
N HIS A 394 -13.84 -6.53 -1.68
CA HIS A 394 -13.87 -5.14 -1.18
C HIS A 394 -13.52 -5.07 0.33
N GLU A 395 -14.12 -5.94 1.12
CA GLU A 395 -13.88 -6.02 2.56
C GLU A 395 -12.52 -6.66 2.89
N GLY A 396 -12.12 -7.73 2.20
CA GLY A 396 -10.81 -8.37 2.40
C GLY A 396 -9.65 -7.41 2.14
N GLN A 397 -9.78 -6.56 1.12
CA GLN A 397 -8.81 -5.52 0.80
C GLN A 397 -8.64 -4.53 1.96
N SER A 398 -9.72 -4.21 2.69
CA SER A 398 -9.65 -3.28 3.82
C SER A 398 -8.67 -3.73 4.92
N ALA A 399 -8.40 -5.03 5.02
CA ALA A 399 -7.40 -5.62 5.90
C ALA A 399 -6.02 -5.76 5.22
N ALA A 400 -5.95 -6.45 4.09
CA ALA A 400 -4.67 -6.88 3.51
C ALA A 400 -3.99 -5.85 2.57
N ARG A 401 -4.57 -4.65 2.36
CA ARG A 401 -3.91 -3.55 1.64
C ARG A 401 -2.82 -2.83 2.43
N VAL A 402 -2.67 -3.14 3.72
CA VAL A 402 -1.71 -2.47 4.60
C VAL A 402 -0.27 -2.93 4.36
N SER A 403 0.70 -2.18 4.87
CA SER A 403 2.12 -2.35 4.55
C SER A 403 2.65 -3.75 4.82
N GLY A 404 2.31 -4.38 5.95
CA GLY A 404 2.81 -5.72 6.29
C GLY A 404 2.44 -6.77 5.23
N SER A 405 1.17 -6.85 4.88
CA SER A 405 0.67 -7.76 3.84
C SER A 405 1.21 -7.42 2.45
N CYS A 406 1.40 -6.13 2.15
CA CYS A 406 2.05 -5.71 0.92
C CYS A 406 3.52 -6.16 0.85
N PHE A 407 4.26 -6.05 1.95
CA PHE A 407 5.64 -6.55 2.02
C PHE A 407 5.69 -8.05 1.76
N VAL A 408 4.84 -8.84 2.42
CA VAL A 408 4.72 -10.29 2.20
C VAL A 408 4.47 -10.63 0.73
N MET A 409 3.47 -9.99 0.11
CA MET A 409 3.15 -10.20 -1.31
C MET A 409 4.31 -9.81 -2.22
N GLY A 410 4.98 -8.70 -1.93
CA GLY A 410 6.14 -8.22 -2.68
C GLY A 410 7.28 -9.23 -2.68
N GLU A 411 7.74 -9.64 -1.51
CA GLU A 411 8.83 -10.61 -1.35
C GLU A 411 8.54 -11.92 -2.10
N ALA A 412 7.30 -12.44 -1.96
CA ALA A 412 6.85 -13.64 -2.64
C ALA A 412 6.78 -13.50 -4.16
N ALA A 413 6.24 -12.39 -4.68
CA ALA A 413 6.15 -12.14 -6.11
C ALA A 413 7.54 -12.03 -6.75
N GLY A 414 8.47 -11.33 -6.09
CA GLY A 414 9.86 -11.20 -6.55
C GLY A 414 10.59 -12.54 -6.59
N THR A 415 10.50 -13.33 -5.52
CA THR A 415 11.08 -14.68 -5.46
C THR A 415 10.48 -15.59 -6.54
N ALA A 416 9.15 -15.61 -6.68
CA ALA A 416 8.46 -16.42 -7.68
C ALA A 416 8.88 -16.05 -9.11
N ALA A 417 8.94 -14.75 -9.44
CA ALA A 417 9.35 -14.29 -10.77
C ALA A 417 10.76 -14.76 -11.15
N ALA A 418 11.72 -14.62 -10.23
CA ALA A 418 13.09 -15.07 -10.46
C ALA A 418 13.20 -16.60 -10.58
N MET A 419 12.48 -17.35 -9.73
CA MET A 419 12.42 -18.81 -9.82
C MET A 419 11.79 -19.28 -11.13
N ALA A 420 10.69 -18.65 -11.55
CA ALA A 420 10.00 -18.97 -12.80
C ALA A 420 10.93 -18.82 -14.01
N LEU A 421 11.68 -17.72 -14.07
CA LEU A 421 12.64 -17.47 -15.15
C LEU A 421 13.82 -18.45 -15.14
N ARG A 422 14.36 -18.76 -13.95
CA ARG A 422 15.46 -19.72 -13.81
C ARG A 422 15.06 -21.12 -14.25
N ASP A 423 13.85 -21.55 -13.89
CA ASP A 423 13.40 -22.93 -14.06
C ASP A 423 12.54 -23.12 -15.32
N GLY A 424 12.29 -22.05 -16.10
CA GLY A 424 11.53 -22.10 -17.35
C GLY A 424 10.03 -22.29 -17.16
N HIS A 425 9.47 -21.76 -16.08
CA HIS A 425 8.04 -21.80 -15.76
C HIS A 425 7.36 -20.45 -16.02
N ALA A 426 6.04 -20.47 -16.21
CA ALA A 426 5.27 -19.25 -15.99
C ALA A 426 5.29 -18.92 -14.48
N PRO A 427 5.25 -17.65 -14.07
CA PRO A 427 5.21 -17.25 -12.67
C PRO A 427 4.13 -17.96 -11.84
N ALA A 428 2.96 -18.22 -12.45
CA ALA A 428 1.85 -18.92 -11.81
C ALA A 428 2.12 -20.41 -11.52
N ASP A 429 3.06 -21.03 -12.23
CA ASP A 429 3.30 -22.47 -12.22
C ASP A 429 4.55 -22.87 -11.42
N VAL A 430 5.14 -21.93 -10.66
CA VAL A 430 6.27 -22.22 -9.76
C VAL A 430 5.84 -23.25 -8.71
N PRO A 431 6.59 -24.35 -8.51
CA PRO A 431 6.25 -25.36 -7.52
C PRO A 431 6.16 -24.77 -6.10
N MET A 432 4.98 -24.86 -5.49
CA MET A 432 4.70 -24.12 -4.26
C MET A 432 5.62 -24.54 -3.09
N ALA A 433 5.91 -25.82 -2.94
CA ALA A 433 6.83 -26.31 -1.93
C ALA A 433 8.24 -25.70 -2.07
N ALA A 434 8.70 -25.49 -3.31
CA ALA A 434 10.00 -24.88 -3.57
C ALA A 434 10.01 -23.38 -3.24
N LEU A 435 8.95 -22.65 -3.62
CA LEU A 435 8.81 -21.22 -3.33
C LEU A 435 8.70 -20.99 -1.80
N GLN A 436 7.88 -21.77 -1.10
CA GLN A 436 7.77 -21.69 0.36
C GLN A 436 9.10 -21.99 1.06
N ALA A 437 9.82 -23.02 0.62
CA ALA A 437 11.14 -23.33 1.16
C ALA A 437 12.15 -22.20 0.92
N GLN A 438 12.08 -21.52 -0.25
CA GLN A 438 12.93 -20.37 -0.52
C GLN A 438 12.57 -19.17 0.36
N LEU A 439 11.29 -18.84 0.50
CA LEU A 439 10.82 -17.75 1.38
C LEU A 439 11.25 -17.99 2.84
N GLN A 440 11.11 -19.22 3.34
CA GLN A 440 11.58 -19.57 4.69
C GLN A 440 13.09 -19.45 4.83
N ARG A 441 13.88 -19.86 3.83
CA ARG A 441 15.34 -19.63 3.81
C ARG A 441 15.69 -18.15 3.84
N GLN A 442 14.84 -17.29 3.29
CA GLN A 442 14.98 -15.83 3.30
C GLN A 442 14.40 -15.18 4.57
N GLY A 443 13.90 -15.99 5.52
CA GLY A 443 13.43 -15.54 6.84
C GLY A 443 11.93 -15.22 6.91
N ALA A 444 11.17 -15.42 5.84
CA ALA A 444 9.73 -15.16 5.84
C ALA A 444 8.97 -16.14 6.76
N PHE A 445 8.01 -15.60 7.51
CA PHE A 445 7.08 -16.39 8.33
C PHE A 445 5.82 -16.74 7.54
N LEU A 446 5.61 -18.04 7.28
CA LEU A 446 4.48 -18.55 6.50
C LEU A 446 3.21 -18.86 7.31
N GLY A 447 3.13 -18.45 8.58
CA GLY A 447 1.91 -18.65 9.38
C GLY A 447 1.59 -20.08 9.79
N ARG A 448 2.59 -20.99 9.79
CA ARG A 448 2.41 -22.44 10.06
C ARG A 448 2.64 -22.85 11.53
N GLN A 449 2.88 -21.91 12.44
CA GLN A 449 3.06 -22.20 13.87
C GLN A 449 1.75 -21.89 14.62
N GLU A 450 1.37 -22.76 15.57
CA GLU A 450 0.10 -22.72 16.34
C GLU A 450 0.07 -21.75 17.54
#